data_AF-A0A349GAW8-F1
#
_entry.id   AF-A0A349GAW8-F1
#
_cell.length_a   1.000
_cell.length_b   1.000
_cell.length_c   1.000
_cell.angle_alpha   90.00
_cell.angle_beta   90.00
_cell.angle_gamma   90.00
#
_symmetry.space_group_name_H-M   'P 1'
#
loop_
_entity.id
_entity.type
_entity.pdbx_description
1 polymer ?
#
loop_
_entity_poly.entity_id
_entity_poly.type
_entity_poly.pdbx_seq_one_letter_code
_entity_poly.pdbx_strand_id
1 'polypeptide(L)'
;MKVRKRTIGALLVLILVLIAGCTGQSNRLPKSEATIEGKVIGLRDGGFLLASETGGLIYASTNTPIYNMEGVLSDASALKNGQVVEIGFSGMIMESYPGQLGDPKYIKIVEQQDDMAGLYGRIISDILVADSGLRSNDEYVVMDLSQITNLSEVEKQALINLMSLNVGLIGVSGNLDDFMNYGYSENGIFTAFEIKETTDVSIKFDLYKMHKGEDAYYFRDALAKKANGNWAYTVTTQGK
;
A
#
# COMPACT_ATOMS: atom_id res chain seq x y z
N MET A 1 50.94 43.28 -73.59
CA MET A 1 49.68 43.91 -73.12
C MET A 1 49.13 43.10 -71.94
N LYS A 2 48.98 43.74 -70.76
CA LYS A 2 48.15 43.40 -69.58
C LYS A 2 48.14 41.98 -68.95
N VAL A 3 48.89 41.85 -67.84
CA VAL A 3 48.47 41.47 -66.45
C VAL A 3 47.21 40.62 -66.24
N ARG A 4 47.34 39.47 -65.52
CA ARG A 4 46.76 39.28 -64.15
C ARG A 4 47.13 37.92 -63.51
N LYS A 5 47.74 38.00 -62.32
CA LYS A 5 47.78 36.97 -61.27
C LYS A 5 46.37 36.72 -60.72
N ARG A 6 46.09 35.51 -60.22
CA ARG A 6 45.35 35.29 -58.96
C ARG A 6 45.48 33.83 -58.46
N THR A 7 46.03 33.72 -57.26
CA THR A 7 45.97 32.66 -56.26
C THR A 7 44.53 32.30 -55.87
N ILE A 8 44.32 31.08 -55.36
CA ILE A 8 43.31 30.58 -54.37
C ILE A 8 43.36 29.03 -54.51
N GLY A 9 43.48 28.17 -53.50
CA GLY A 9 43.51 28.28 -52.05
C GLY A 9 43.45 26.83 -51.54
N ALA A 10 44.32 26.46 -50.59
CA ALA A 10 44.35 25.13 -50.00
C ALA A 10 43.06 24.89 -49.19
N LEU A 11 42.33 23.83 -49.51
CA LEU A 11 41.14 23.41 -48.78
C LEU A 11 41.57 22.60 -47.56
N LEU A 12 41.62 23.25 -46.40
CA LEU A 12 41.83 22.63 -45.09
C LEU A 12 40.46 22.07 -44.63
N VAL A 13 40.28 20.75 -44.67
CA VAL A 13 39.08 20.10 -44.12
C VAL A 13 39.27 19.97 -42.61
N LEU A 14 38.61 20.86 -41.86
CA LEU A 14 38.52 20.83 -40.41
C LEU A 14 37.55 19.71 -40.00
N ILE A 15 38.07 18.57 -39.55
CA ILE A 15 37.29 17.49 -38.95
C ILE A 15 36.89 17.94 -37.55
N LEU A 16 35.65 18.40 -37.38
CA LEU A 16 35.01 18.56 -36.07
C LEU A 16 34.74 17.18 -35.50
N VAL A 17 35.49 16.80 -34.47
CA VAL A 17 35.16 15.69 -33.58
C VAL A 17 33.92 16.10 -32.77
N LEU A 18 32.77 15.56 -33.14
CA LEU A 18 31.56 15.59 -32.31
C LEU A 18 31.85 14.74 -31.07
N ILE A 19 32.18 15.39 -29.96
CA ILE A 19 32.14 14.76 -28.64
C ILE A 19 30.68 14.45 -28.38
N ALA A 20 30.29 13.19 -28.57
CA ALA A 20 29.07 12.66 -27.99
C ALA A 20 29.24 12.76 -26.46
N GLY A 21 28.73 13.86 -25.89
CA GLY A 21 28.53 13.96 -24.47
C GLY A 21 27.50 12.89 -24.10
N CYS A 22 27.96 11.74 -23.63
CA CYS A 22 27.17 10.90 -22.76
C CYS A 22 26.88 11.73 -21.51
N THR A 23 25.80 12.50 -21.54
CA THR A 23 25.14 12.99 -20.33
C THR A 23 24.69 11.76 -19.58
N GLY A 24 25.54 11.27 -18.67
CA GLY A 24 25.11 10.36 -17.64
C GLY A 24 24.01 11.08 -16.86
N GLN A 25 22.75 10.67 -17.08
CA GLN A 25 21.69 10.94 -16.12
C GLN A 25 22.23 10.48 -14.77
N SER A 26 22.52 11.42 -13.88
CA SER A 26 22.92 11.04 -12.54
C SER A 26 21.73 10.30 -11.92
N ASN A 27 21.88 9.03 -11.54
CA ASN A 27 20.94 8.27 -10.70
C ASN A 27 20.86 8.85 -9.27
N ARG A 28 20.81 10.18 -9.14
CA ARG A 28 20.72 10.88 -7.86
C ARG A 28 19.27 11.28 -7.67
N LEU A 29 18.70 10.83 -6.55
CA LEU A 29 17.37 11.22 -6.13
C LEU A 29 17.30 12.76 -5.99
N PRO A 30 16.14 13.37 -6.25
CA PRO A 30 15.89 14.76 -5.95
C PRO A 30 16.25 15.10 -4.49
N LYS A 31 16.76 16.31 -4.24
CA LYS A 31 16.97 16.77 -2.87
C LYS A 31 15.63 16.92 -2.15
N SER A 32 15.57 16.45 -0.92
CA SER A 32 14.46 16.64 0.01
C SER A 32 14.97 17.17 1.35
N GLU A 33 14.07 17.77 2.14
CA GLU A 33 14.39 18.29 3.48
C GLU A 33 14.31 17.20 4.54
N ALA A 34 13.40 16.24 4.35
CA ALA A 34 13.26 15.04 5.15
C ALA A 34 12.99 13.82 4.27
N THR A 35 13.08 12.64 4.87
CA THR A 35 12.60 11.38 4.31
C THR A 35 11.67 10.69 5.29
N ILE A 36 10.77 9.88 4.76
CA ILE A 36 9.94 8.98 5.55
C ILE A 36 9.93 7.61 4.88
N GLU A 37 9.98 6.56 5.67
CA GLU A 37 9.88 5.18 5.19
C GLU A 37 8.55 4.58 5.63
N GLY A 38 7.98 3.74 4.78
CA GLY A 38 6.81 2.94 5.14
C GLY A 38 6.48 1.89 4.11
N LYS A 39 5.51 1.05 4.44
CA LYS A 39 5.02 -0.01 3.57
C LYS A 39 3.80 0.44 2.77
N VAL A 40 3.78 0.13 1.48
CA VAL A 40 2.64 0.34 0.60
C VAL A 40 1.58 -0.72 0.93
N ILE A 41 0.42 -0.29 1.45
CA ILE A 41 -0.64 -1.20 1.90
C ILE A 41 -1.80 -1.27 0.90
N GLY A 42 -2.07 -0.20 0.16
CA GLY A 42 -3.12 -0.22 -0.86
C GLY A 42 -2.95 0.85 -1.93
N LEU A 43 -2.86 0.39 -3.18
CA LEU A 43 -2.86 1.24 -4.37
C LEU A 43 -4.27 1.74 -4.71
N ARG A 44 -4.34 2.97 -5.22
CA ARG A 44 -5.57 3.65 -5.64
C ARG A 44 -5.32 4.50 -6.87
N ASP A 45 -6.39 4.97 -7.49
CA ASP A 45 -6.29 5.92 -8.60
C ASP A 45 -5.55 7.19 -8.15
N GLY A 46 -4.33 7.37 -8.67
CA GLY A 46 -3.49 8.54 -8.41
C GLY A 46 -2.72 8.55 -7.09
N GLY A 47 -2.70 7.45 -6.33
CA GLY A 47 -2.01 7.39 -5.03
C GLY A 47 -2.00 6.03 -4.35
N PHE A 48 -1.50 6.00 -3.12
CA PHE A 48 -1.44 4.80 -2.30
C PHE A 48 -1.44 5.13 -0.80
N LEU A 49 -1.87 4.17 0.01
CA LEU A 49 -1.72 4.22 1.47
C LEU A 49 -0.35 3.69 1.87
N LEU A 50 0.35 4.48 2.67
CA LEU A 50 1.64 4.18 3.25
C LEU A 50 1.47 4.00 4.77
N ALA A 51 1.88 2.82 5.26
CA ALA A 51 1.99 2.53 6.68
C ALA A 51 3.42 2.85 7.15
N SER A 52 3.60 3.95 7.87
CA SER A 52 4.89 4.38 8.42
C SER A 52 4.89 4.34 9.94
N GLU A 53 5.89 3.70 10.54
CA GLU A 53 6.05 3.68 12.01
C GLU A 53 6.31 5.08 12.58
N THR A 54 6.89 5.99 11.81
CA THR A 54 7.26 7.34 12.27
C THR A 54 6.26 8.42 11.86
N GLY A 55 5.56 8.26 10.73
CA GLY A 55 4.55 9.23 10.27
C GLY A 55 3.11 8.74 10.33
N GLY A 56 2.86 7.52 10.83
CA GLY A 56 1.53 6.93 10.89
C GLY A 56 1.00 6.53 9.51
N LEU A 57 -0.32 6.60 9.35
CA LEU A 57 -0.99 6.30 8.09
C LEU A 57 -1.00 7.52 7.17
N ILE A 58 -0.40 7.40 5.99
CA ILE A 58 -0.22 8.49 5.03
C ILE A 58 -0.86 8.11 3.69
N TYR A 59 -1.50 9.08 3.03
CA TYR A 59 -1.85 8.99 1.61
C TYR A 59 -0.80 9.73 0.78
N ALA A 60 -0.12 9.01 -0.11
CA ALA A 60 0.89 9.56 -1.02
C ALA A 60 0.39 9.52 -2.47
N SER A 61 0.71 10.55 -3.25
CA SER A 61 0.31 10.62 -4.66
C SER A 61 1.34 9.98 -5.58
N THR A 62 0.87 9.28 -6.61
CA THR A 62 1.73 8.74 -7.68
C THR A 62 2.15 9.80 -8.71
N ASN A 63 1.73 11.06 -8.55
CA ASN A 63 2.25 12.18 -9.34
C ASN A 63 3.65 12.59 -8.90
N THR A 64 4.13 12.09 -7.76
CA THR A 64 5.52 12.24 -7.32
C THR A 64 6.43 11.31 -8.14
N PRO A 65 7.62 11.76 -8.58
CA PRO A 65 8.56 10.91 -9.32
C PRO A 65 8.90 9.61 -8.57
N ILE A 66 8.70 8.46 -9.23
CA ILE A 66 8.94 7.13 -8.64
C ILE A 66 10.26 6.58 -9.17
N TYR A 67 11.08 6.02 -8.29
CA TYR A 67 12.34 5.37 -8.60
C TYR A 67 12.29 3.91 -8.15
N ASN A 68 12.78 3.00 -8.99
CA ASN A 68 12.93 1.59 -8.61
C ASN A 68 14.09 1.39 -7.61
N MET A 69 14.35 0.13 -7.25
CA MET A 69 15.40 -0.24 -6.29
C MET A 69 16.80 0.18 -6.75
N GLU A 70 17.05 0.23 -8.06
CA GLU A 70 18.29 0.69 -8.67
C GLU A 70 18.41 2.22 -8.76
N GLY A 71 17.38 2.96 -8.30
CA GLY A 71 17.34 4.42 -8.38
C GLY A 71 17.08 4.96 -9.79
N VAL A 72 16.45 4.15 -10.65
CA VAL A 72 16.06 4.52 -12.02
C VAL A 72 14.60 4.97 -12.02
N LEU A 73 14.34 6.10 -12.68
CA LEU A 73 12.98 6.64 -12.81
C LEU A 73 12.05 5.61 -13.45
N SER A 74 10.89 5.41 -12.86
CA SER A 74 9.88 4.42 -13.22
C SER A 74 8.49 5.05 -13.17
N ASP A 75 7.52 4.38 -13.79
CA ASP A 75 6.12 4.78 -13.74
C ASP A 75 5.40 4.18 -12.51
N ALA A 76 4.15 4.62 -12.30
CA ALA A 76 3.34 4.20 -11.16
C ALA A 76 3.06 2.68 -11.09
N SER A 77 3.14 1.95 -12.21
CA SER A 77 2.95 0.49 -12.24
C SER A 77 4.08 -0.29 -11.56
N ALA A 78 5.22 0.37 -11.27
CA ALA A 78 6.29 -0.21 -10.49
C ALA A 78 5.90 -0.41 -9.01
N LEU A 79 4.95 0.37 -8.51
CA LEU A 79 4.46 0.27 -7.14
C LEU A 79 3.58 -0.97 -6.96
N LYS A 80 3.79 -1.68 -5.85
CA LYS A 80 3.04 -2.87 -5.45
C LYS A 80 2.78 -2.86 -3.96
N ASN A 81 1.65 -3.42 -3.54
CA ASN A 81 1.41 -3.67 -2.12
C ASN A 81 2.54 -4.55 -1.54
N GLY A 82 2.85 -4.31 -0.27
CA GLY A 82 3.95 -4.96 0.43
C GLY A 82 5.33 -4.36 0.16
N GLN A 83 5.47 -3.46 -0.81
CA GLN A 83 6.75 -2.76 -0.99
C GLN A 83 7.02 -1.80 0.15
N VAL A 84 8.28 -1.72 0.57
CA VAL A 84 8.76 -0.64 1.43
C VAL A 84 9.30 0.46 0.53
N VAL A 85 8.88 1.69 0.79
CA VAL A 85 9.30 2.87 0.03
C VAL A 85 9.85 3.94 0.96
N GLU A 86 10.86 4.66 0.48
CA GLU A 86 11.33 5.92 1.04
C GLU A 86 10.72 7.08 0.24
N ILE A 87 10.15 8.07 0.91
CA ILE A 87 9.61 9.28 0.29
C ILE A 87 10.39 10.48 0.79
N GLY A 88 11.06 11.20 -0.12
CA GLY A 88 11.64 12.50 0.18
C GLY A 88 10.59 13.60 0.09
N PHE A 89 10.49 14.47 1.09
CA PHE A 89 9.47 15.53 1.17
C PHE A 89 9.98 16.78 1.91
N SER A 90 9.11 17.77 2.14
CA SER A 90 9.46 19.05 2.77
C SER A 90 9.58 19.00 4.30
N GLY A 91 9.51 17.83 4.93
CA GLY A 91 9.46 17.70 6.39
C GLY A 91 8.11 18.05 7.04
N MET A 92 7.11 18.50 6.27
CA MET A 92 5.77 18.80 6.76
C MET A 92 4.80 17.66 6.49
N ILE A 93 4.00 17.29 7.49
CA ILE A 93 2.86 16.36 7.35
C ILE A 93 1.59 17.15 7.67
N MET A 94 0.61 17.12 6.78
CA MET A 94 -0.67 17.82 6.97
C MET A 94 -1.52 17.14 8.04
N GLU A 95 -2.18 17.93 8.89
CA GLU A 95 -3.13 17.49 9.92
C GLU A 95 -4.44 16.99 9.30
N SER A 96 -4.36 15.82 8.67
CA SER A 96 -5.47 15.11 8.01
C SER A 96 -5.35 13.62 8.31
N TYR A 97 -6.42 12.86 8.10
CA TYR A 97 -6.38 11.41 8.25
C TYR A 97 -6.97 10.69 7.04
N PRO A 98 -6.19 9.87 6.31
CA PRO A 98 -4.73 9.70 6.42
C PRO A 98 -3.95 11.01 6.26
N GLY A 99 -2.74 11.08 6.83
CA GLY A 99 -1.85 12.23 6.69
C GLY A 99 -1.43 12.43 5.23
N GLN A 100 -1.03 13.66 4.89
CA GLN A 100 -0.50 13.97 3.55
C GLN A 100 0.86 14.63 3.67
N LEU A 101 1.81 14.22 2.83
CA LEU A 101 3.15 14.79 2.82
C LEU A 101 3.14 16.14 2.10
N GLY A 102 3.77 17.14 2.72
CA GLY A 102 4.04 18.43 2.09
C GLY A 102 5.10 18.30 0.99
N ASP A 103 4.73 18.72 -0.22
CA ASP A 103 5.63 18.85 -1.38
C ASP A 103 6.58 17.63 -1.59
N PRO A 104 6.00 16.44 -1.83
CA PRO A 104 6.76 15.21 -2.02
C PRO A 104 7.62 15.28 -3.29
N LYS A 105 8.92 14.99 -3.12
CA LYS A 105 9.98 15.15 -4.14
C LYS A 105 10.25 13.89 -4.93
N TYR A 106 10.24 12.75 -4.26
CA TYR A 106 10.41 11.44 -4.89
C TYR A 106 9.82 10.34 -4.02
N ILE A 107 9.52 9.21 -4.64
CA ILE A 107 9.26 7.92 -4.00
C ILE A 107 10.33 6.96 -4.51
N LYS A 108 11.06 6.29 -3.63
CA LYS A 108 12.04 5.27 -3.98
C LYS A 108 11.60 3.93 -3.40
N ILE A 109 11.47 2.93 -4.27
CA ILE A 109 11.24 1.55 -3.85
C ILE A 109 12.53 1.04 -3.22
N VAL A 110 12.43 0.54 -1.98
CA VAL A 110 13.58 0.04 -1.21
C VAL A 110 13.64 -1.48 -1.29
N GLU A 111 12.52 -2.15 -1.03
CA GLU A 111 12.42 -3.61 -1.05
C GLU A 111 10.97 -4.08 -1.25
N GLN A 112 10.80 -5.38 -1.50
CA GLN A 112 9.50 -6.04 -1.55
C GLN A 112 9.36 -6.94 -0.32
N GLN A 113 8.37 -6.65 0.52
CA GLN A 113 7.91 -7.54 1.59
C GLN A 113 6.58 -8.19 1.23
N ASP A 114 6.06 -9.02 2.13
CA ASP A 114 4.75 -9.63 1.97
C ASP A 114 3.61 -8.63 2.16
N ASP A 115 2.60 -8.72 1.30
CA ASP A 115 1.33 -7.99 1.43
C ASP A 115 0.39 -8.69 2.44
N MET A 116 0.78 -8.68 3.72
CA MET A 116 -0.01 -9.26 4.80
C MET A 116 -1.34 -8.52 5.00
N ALA A 117 -1.33 -7.19 4.94
CA ALA A 117 -2.55 -6.40 5.07
C ALA A 117 -3.53 -6.71 3.92
N GLY A 118 -3.04 -6.83 2.68
CA GLY A 118 -3.89 -7.24 1.56
C GLY A 118 -4.37 -8.70 1.67
N LEU A 119 -3.58 -9.62 2.24
CA LEU A 119 -4.06 -10.98 2.54
C LEU A 119 -5.26 -10.95 3.50
N TYR A 120 -5.12 -10.32 4.66
CA TYR A 120 -6.21 -10.21 5.63
C TYR A 120 -7.41 -9.44 5.07
N GLY A 121 -7.17 -8.36 4.32
CA GLY A 121 -8.22 -7.59 3.66
C GLY A 121 -9.03 -8.40 2.66
N ARG A 122 -8.39 -9.27 1.86
CA ARG A 122 -9.09 -10.19 0.95
C ARG A 122 -9.97 -11.18 1.73
N ILE A 123 -9.43 -11.79 2.79
CA ILE A 123 -10.16 -12.73 3.64
C ILE A 123 -11.42 -12.06 4.23
N ILE A 124 -11.27 -10.88 4.83
CA ILE A 124 -12.39 -10.12 5.41
C ILE A 124 -13.39 -9.76 4.30
N SER A 125 -12.91 -9.22 3.18
CA SER A 125 -13.77 -8.82 2.05
C SER A 125 -14.64 -9.97 1.55
N ASP A 126 -14.08 -11.16 1.35
CA ASP A 126 -14.83 -12.31 0.86
C ASP A 126 -15.93 -12.74 1.84
N ILE A 127 -15.65 -12.70 3.14
CA ILE A 127 -16.60 -13.05 4.19
C ILE A 127 -17.73 -12.01 4.33
N LEU A 128 -17.43 -10.75 4.04
CA LEU A 128 -18.43 -9.67 4.01
C LEU A 128 -19.27 -9.71 2.72
N VAL A 129 -18.70 -10.11 1.57
CA VAL A 129 -19.38 -10.18 0.27
C VAL A 129 -20.29 -11.41 0.15
N ALA A 130 -19.92 -12.54 0.75
CA ALA A 130 -20.73 -13.76 0.77
C ALA A 130 -22.14 -13.57 1.37
N ASP A 131 -22.39 -12.41 1.98
CA ASP A 131 -23.60 -12.10 2.73
C ASP A 131 -24.30 -10.83 2.22
N SER A 132 -24.66 -10.84 0.93
CA SER A 132 -25.27 -9.69 0.24
C SER A 132 -26.67 -9.32 0.74
N GLY A 133 -27.31 -10.16 1.57
CA GLY A 133 -28.65 -9.92 2.13
C GLY A 133 -28.70 -8.96 3.30
N LEU A 134 -27.55 -8.61 3.89
CA LEU A 134 -27.48 -7.93 5.18
C LEU A 134 -27.15 -6.42 5.12
N ARG A 135 -26.89 -5.86 3.93
CA ARG A 135 -26.28 -4.52 3.78
C ARG A 135 -27.24 -3.33 3.86
N SER A 136 -28.54 -3.53 4.11
CA SER A 136 -29.44 -2.39 4.30
C SER A 136 -29.28 -1.83 5.72
N ASN A 137 -28.84 -0.57 5.81
CA ASN A 137 -28.68 0.22 7.03
C ASN A 137 -27.50 -0.17 7.95
N ASP A 138 -26.43 -0.77 7.41
CA ASP A 138 -25.18 -0.89 8.15
C ASP A 138 -24.37 0.41 8.04
N GLU A 139 -23.71 0.80 9.12
CA GLU A 139 -22.87 1.99 9.23
C GLU A 139 -21.42 1.66 9.62
N TYR A 140 -21.21 0.57 10.36
CA TYR A 140 -19.89 0.24 10.93
C TYR A 140 -19.37 -1.13 10.49
N VAL A 141 -18.06 -1.22 10.32
CA VAL A 141 -17.32 -2.49 10.28
C VAL A 141 -16.26 -2.46 11.39
N VAL A 142 -16.50 -3.23 12.45
CA VAL A 142 -15.60 -3.34 13.60
C VAL A 142 -14.71 -4.55 13.42
N MET A 143 -13.39 -4.32 13.45
CA MET A 143 -12.38 -5.35 13.23
C MET A 143 -11.54 -5.55 14.48
N ASP A 144 -11.58 -6.75 15.03
CA ASP A 144 -10.62 -7.21 16.04
C ASP A 144 -9.41 -7.84 15.34
N LEU A 145 -8.33 -7.07 15.28
CA LEU A 145 -7.04 -7.49 14.71
C LEU A 145 -6.00 -7.79 15.80
N SER A 146 -6.42 -7.94 17.07
CA SER A 146 -5.52 -8.07 18.22
C SER A 146 -4.63 -9.30 18.15
N GLN A 147 -5.13 -10.42 17.64
CA GLN A 147 -4.37 -11.67 17.49
C GLN A 147 -3.45 -11.68 16.25
N ILE A 148 -3.56 -10.69 15.37
CA ILE A 148 -2.68 -10.58 14.19
C ILE A 148 -1.39 -9.90 14.62
N THR A 149 -0.30 -10.68 14.71
CA THR A 149 1.01 -10.22 15.20
C THR A 149 2.04 -9.96 14.11
N ASN A 150 1.75 -10.38 12.88
CA ASN A 150 2.57 -10.16 11.68
C ASN A 150 2.17 -8.88 10.91
N LEU A 151 1.42 -7.98 11.54
CA LEU A 151 1.16 -6.61 11.11
C LEU A 151 1.58 -5.66 12.23
N SER A 152 2.23 -4.56 11.89
CA SER A 152 2.41 -3.46 12.83
C SER A 152 1.08 -2.78 13.16
N GLU A 153 1.04 -1.98 14.22
CA GLU A 153 -0.17 -1.24 14.59
C GLU A 153 -0.61 -0.27 13.48
N VAL A 154 0.35 0.37 12.79
CA VAL A 154 0.03 1.26 11.67
C VAL A 154 -0.46 0.47 10.44
N GLU A 155 0.05 -0.75 10.20
CA GLU A 155 -0.50 -1.62 9.16
C GLU A 155 -1.92 -2.09 9.47
N LYS A 156 -2.25 -2.35 10.74
CA LYS A 156 -3.63 -2.63 11.17
C LYS A 156 -4.55 -1.43 10.92
N GLN A 157 -4.11 -0.22 11.24
CA GLN A 157 -4.87 1.00 10.91
C GLN A 157 -5.07 1.15 9.40
N ALA A 158 -4.03 0.87 8.61
CA ALA A 158 -4.12 0.89 7.14
C ALA A 158 -5.15 -0.13 6.63
N LEU A 159 -5.15 -1.36 7.16
CA LEU A 159 -6.14 -2.39 6.84
C LEU A 159 -7.56 -1.93 7.18
N ILE A 160 -7.78 -1.37 8.37
CA ILE A 160 -9.10 -0.85 8.77
C ILE A 160 -9.58 0.24 7.82
N ASN A 161 -8.69 1.18 7.46
CA ASN A 161 -9.00 2.24 6.49
C ASN A 161 -9.32 1.69 5.10
N LEU A 162 -8.56 0.70 4.62
CA LEU A 162 -8.83 0.02 3.36
C LEU A 162 -10.19 -0.66 3.37
N MET A 163 -10.51 -1.40 4.44
CA MET A 163 -11.77 -2.10 4.56
C MET A 163 -12.95 -1.14 4.62
N SER A 164 -12.85 -0.08 5.43
CA SER A 164 -13.82 1.02 5.52
C SER A 164 -14.24 1.51 4.12
N LEU A 165 -13.24 1.80 3.29
CA LEU A 165 -13.43 2.34 1.96
C LEU A 165 -13.92 1.29 0.95
N ASN A 166 -13.47 0.04 1.06
CA ASN A 166 -13.88 -1.06 0.19
C ASN A 166 -15.37 -1.43 0.40
N VAL A 167 -15.82 -1.45 1.65
CA VAL A 167 -17.19 -1.88 1.99
C VAL A 167 -18.18 -0.74 2.12
N GLY A 168 -17.70 0.50 2.14
CA GLY A 168 -18.52 1.72 2.26
C GLY A 168 -19.08 1.95 3.66
N LEU A 169 -18.43 1.41 4.69
CA LEU A 169 -18.82 1.54 6.10
C LEU A 169 -17.71 2.22 6.88
N ILE A 170 -18.02 2.77 8.05
CA ILE A 170 -17.02 3.32 8.96
C ILE A 170 -16.23 2.16 9.58
N GLY A 171 -14.96 2.04 9.20
CA GLY A 171 -14.03 1.07 9.80
C GLY A 171 -13.60 1.49 11.21
N VAL A 172 -13.71 0.55 12.15
CA VAL A 172 -13.38 0.75 13.57
C VAL A 172 -12.48 -0.39 14.05
N SER A 173 -11.48 -0.08 14.86
CA SER A 173 -10.76 -1.08 15.64
C SER A 173 -11.52 -1.34 16.93
N GLY A 174 -11.81 -2.59 17.26
CA GLY A 174 -12.48 -2.93 18.50
C GLY A 174 -12.61 -4.43 18.70
N ASN A 175 -12.74 -4.86 19.95
CA ASN A 175 -13.05 -6.24 20.30
C ASN A 175 -14.58 -6.46 20.35
N LEU A 176 -15.01 -7.67 20.72
CA LEU A 176 -16.44 -8.00 20.80
C LEU A 176 -17.18 -7.16 21.85
N ASP A 177 -16.55 -6.88 23.00
CA ASP A 177 -17.16 -6.05 24.03
C ASP A 177 -17.37 -4.62 23.54
N ASP A 178 -16.40 -4.05 22.81
CA ASP A 178 -16.54 -2.74 22.17
C ASP A 178 -17.72 -2.74 21.19
N PHE A 179 -17.83 -3.78 20.37
CA PHE A 179 -18.92 -3.94 19.40
C PHE A 179 -20.29 -3.98 20.07
N MET A 180 -20.43 -4.73 21.16
CA MET A 180 -21.70 -4.90 21.86
C MET A 180 -22.09 -3.70 22.73
N ASN A 181 -21.13 -2.94 23.25
CA ASN A 181 -21.40 -1.91 24.26
C ASN A 181 -21.33 -0.47 23.74
N TYR A 182 -20.71 -0.20 22.60
CA TYR A 182 -20.60 1.16 22.03
C TYR A 182 -21.59 1.46 20.90
N GLY A 183 -22.69 0.71 20.83
CA GLY A 183 -23.78 0.94 19.86
C GLY A 183 -23.51 0.39 18.46
N TYR A 184 -22.31 -0.14 18.18
CA TYR A 184 -21.97 -0.72 16.88
C TYR A 184 -22.81 -1.97 16.56
N SER A 185 -23.27 -2.71 17.56
CA SER A 185 -24.12 -3.88 17.36
C SER A 185 -25.53 -3.56 16.85
N GLU A 186 -25.95 -2.29 16.78
CA GLU A 186 -27.29 -1.95 16.24
C GLU A 186 -27.29 -1.89 14.70
N ASN A 187 -26.17 -1.48 14.11
CA ASN A 187 -26.03 -1.18 12.69
C ASN A 187 -24.62 -1.52 12.15
N GLY A 188 -23.98 -2.55 12.71
CA GLY A 188 -22.61 -2.88 12.35
C GLY A 188 -22.37 -4.36 12.11
N ILE A 189 -21.21 -4.61 11.51
CA ILE A 189 -20.65 -5.94 11.33
C ILE A 189 -19.35 -6.02 12.15
N PHE A 190 -19.22 -7.05 12.96
CA PHE A 190 -18.00 -7.38 13.68
C PHE A 190 -17.26 -8.51 12.97
N THR A 191 -15.93 -8.42 12.93
CA THR A 191 -15.05 -9.52 12.48
C THR A 191 -13.87 -9.67 13.42
N ALA A 192 -13.50 -10.90 13.76
CA ALA A 192 -12.32 -11.20 14.57
C ALA A 192 -11.56 -12.40 14.02
N PHE A 193 -10.23 -12.34 14.12
CA PHE A 193 -9.35 -13.47 13.84
C PHE A 193 -8.94 -14.17 15.14
N GLU A 194 -9.00 -15.50 15.13
CA GLU A 194 -8.36 -16.34 16.13
C GLU A 194 -7.15 -17.03 15.48
N ILE A 195 -5.94 -16.52 15.73
CA ILE A 195 -4.73 -17.04 15.11
C ILE A 195 -4.24 -18.25 15.90
N LYS A 196 -4.25 -19.43 15.25
CA LYS A 196 -3.83 -20.70 15.85
C LYS A 196 -2.34 -20.95 15.66
N GLU A 197 -1.82 -20.64 14.48
CA GLU A 197 -0.42 -20.89 14.12
C GLU A 197 0.01 -19.95 12.99
N THR A 198 1.20 -19.38 13.09
CA THR A 198 1.83 -18.56 12.05
C THR A 198 3.24 -19.06 11.78
N THR A 199 3.55 -19.27 10.51
CA THR A 199 4.89 -19.57 9.99
C THR A 199 5.19 -18.67 8.78
N ASP A 200 6.42 -18.71 8.27
CA ASP A 200 6.83 -17.95 7.09
C ASP A 200 6.04 -18.30 5.81
N VAL A 201 5.38 -19.46 5.79
CA VAL A 201 4.68 -19.98 4.61
C VAL A 201 3.22 -20.38 4.86
N SER A 202 2.73 -20.27 6.10
CA SER A 202 1.35 -20.62 6.43
C SER A 202 0.80 -19.90 7.64
N ILE A 203 -0.50 -19.63 7.63
CA ILE A 203 -1.25 -19.11 8.78
C ILE A 203 -2.48 -20.00 8.95
N LYS A 204 -2.63 -20.62 10.12
CA LYS A 204 -3.86 -21.31 10.54
C LYS A 204 -4.65 -20.39 11.46
N PHE A 205 -5.93 -20.27 11.20
CA PHE A 205 -6.77 -19.34 11.94
C PHE A 205 -8.24 -19.77 11.87
N ASP A 206 -9.01 -19.30 12.84
CA ASP A 206 -10.46 -19.22 12.71
C ASP A 206 -10.85 -17.76 12.47
N LEU A 207 -12.02 -17.57 11.86
CA LEU A 207 -12.66 -16.27 11.83
C LEU A 207 -14.02 -16.32 12.50
N TYR A 208 -14.32 -15.22 13.17
CA TYR A 208 -15.63 -14.93 13.69
C TYR A 208 -16.19 -13.71 12.98
N LYS A 209 -17.46 -13.80 12.57
CA LYS A 209 -18.23 -12.68 12.04
C LYS A 209 -19.54 -12.58 12.83
N MET A 210 -19.98 -11.37 13.13
CA MET A 210 -21.30 -11.14 13.72
C MET A 210 -21.96 -9.94 13.05
N HIS A 211 -23.23 -10.08 12.67
CA HIS A 211 -24.05 -8.96 12.18
C HIS A 211 -25.06 -8.54 13.22
N LYS A 212 -25.09 -7.23 13.51
CA LYS A 212 -26.05 -6.59 14.41
C LYS A 212 -26.26 -7.28 15.77
N GLY A 213 -25.22 -7.89 16.33
CA GLY A 213 -25.28 -8.58 17.61
C GLY A 213 -26.09 -9.89 17.62
N GLU A 214 -26.64 -10.35 16.49
CA GLU A 214 -27.57 -11.48 16.43
C GLU A 214 -27.01 -12.66 15.61
N ASP A 215 -26.58 -12.38 14.38
CA ASP A 215 -26.20 -13.39 13.41
C ASP A 215 -24.68 -13.65 13.44
N ALA A 216 -24.27 -14.57 14.31
CA ALA A 216 -22.91 -15.05 14.42
C ALA A 216 -22.59 -16.15 13.37
N TYR A 217 -21.41 -16.04 12.76
CA TYR A 217 -20.87 -17.02 11.83
C TYR A 217 -19.43 -17.36 12.20
N TYR A 218 -19.12 -18.66 12.18
CA TYR A 218 -17.78 -19.16 12.46
C TYR A 218 -17.20 -19.85 11.23
N PHE A 219 -15.98 -19.44 10.91
CA PHE A 219 -15.17 -20.07 9.88
C PHE A 219 -14.02 -20.77 10.55
N ARG A 220 -14.06 -22.10 10.56
CA ARG A 220 -13.13 -22.93 11.31
C ARG A 220 -12.08 -23.55 10.40
N ASP A 221 -10.90 -23.72 10.96
CA ASP A 221 -9.74 -24.38 10.36
C ASP A 221 -9.33 -23.77 9.01
N ALA A 222 -9.46 -22.43 8.93
CA ALA A 222 -9.00 -21.69 7.77
C ALA A 222 -7.47 -21.72 7.70
N LEU A 223 -6.98 -21.68 6.46
CA LEU A 223 -5.56 -21.86 6.18
C LEU A 223 -5.15 -20.94 5.05
N ALA A 224 -4.25 -20.00 5.34
CA ALA A 224 -3.51 -19.26 4.34
C ALA A 224 -2.16 -19.94 4.10
N LYS A 225 -1.75 -20.07 2.84
CA LYS A 225 -0.46 -20.63 2.43
C LYS A 225 0.22 -19.72 1.42
N LYS A 226 1.53 -19.61 1.56
CA LYS A 226 2.40 -18.92 0.62
C LYS A 226 2.96 -19.91 -0.40
N ALA A 227 2.78 -19.62 -1.68
CA ALA A 227 3.41 -20.33 -2.78
C ALA A 227 3.90 -19.34 -3.83
N ASN A 228 5.17 -19.46 -4.23
CA ASN A 228 5.81 -18.58 -5.23
C ASN A 228 5.67 -17.07 -4.90
N GLY A 229 5.82 -16.71 -3.61
CA GLY A 229 5.69 -15.33 -3.15
C GLY A 229 4.25 -14.83 -2.98
N ASN A 230 3.24 -15.61 -3.39
CA ASN A 230 1.84 -15.22 -3.30
C ASN A 230 1.11 -15.99 -2.20
N TRP A 231 0.25 -15.28 -1.47
CA TRP A 231 -0.59 -15.88 -0.43
C TRP A 231 -1.98 -16.21 -0.98
N ALA A 232 -2.36 -17.48 -0.85
CA ALA A 232 -3.71 -17.98 -1.10
C ALA A 232 -4.31 -18.51 0.20
N TYR A 233 -5.63 -18.53 0.32
CA TYR A 233 -6.30 -19.08 1.50
C TYR A 233 -7.49 -19.95 1.15
N THR A 234 -7.84 -20.81 2.08
CA THR A 234 -9.08 -21.57 2.09
C THR A 234 -9.83 -21.26 3.37
N VAL A 235 -11.08 -20.85 3.22
CA VAL A 235 -12.00 -20.60 4.32
C VAL A 235 -13.18 -21.55 4.12
N THR A 236 -13.45 -22.40 5.11
CA THR A 236 -14.61 -23.30 5.10
C THR A 236 -15.64 -22.81 6.11
N THR A 237 -16.86 -22.57 5.64
CA THR A 237 -17.99 -22.22 6.50
C THR A 237 -18.48 -23.46 7.23
N GLN A 238 -18.61 -23.39 8.57
CA GLN A 238 -19.36 -24.40 9.32
C GLN A 238 -20.49 -23.71 10.08
N GLY A 239 -21.67 -23.63 9.45
CA GLY A 239 -22.96 -23.38 10.09
C GLY A 239 -23.17 -22.04 10.81
N LYS A 240 -24.45 -21.73 11.04
CA LYS A 240 -24.90 -20.83 12.11
C LYS A 240 -24.90 -21.59 13.44
#